data_AF-A0A852JJP1-F1
#
_entry.id   AF-A0A852JJP1-F1
#
_cell.length_a   1.000
_cell.length_b   1.000
_cell.length_c   1.000
_cell.angle_alpha   90.00
_cell.angle_beta   90.00
_cell.angle_gamma   90.00
#
_symmetry.space_group_name_H-M   'P 1'
#
loop_
_entity.id
_entity.type
_entity.pdbx_description
1 polymer ?
#
loop_
_entity_poly.entity_id
_entity_poly.type
_entity_poly.pdbx_seq_one_letter_code
_entity_poly.pdbx_strand_id
1 'polypeptide(L)'
;TSLSTHEDMRTAFMAEMKAENIKQFLYNFTRLPHLAGTEENMHLAQQIQAEWKKFGLDSVQLVHYDVLLSYPDDTKPNYISIIDEHGNKV
;
A
#
# COMPACT_ATOMS: atom_id res chain seq x y z
N THR A 1 -18.52 -36.75 -6.15
CA THR A 1 -17.69 -36.26 -7.27
C THR A 1 -17.46 -34.75 -7.21
N SER A 2 -18.47 -33.91 -6.90
CA SER A 2 -18.27 -32.45 -6.74
C SER A 2 -17.50 -32.01 -5.48
N LEU A 3 -17.61 -32.74 -4.35
CA LEU A 3 -16.87 -32.41 -3.13
C LEU A 3 -15.34 -32.61 -3.27
N SER A 4 -14.89 -33.62 -4.04
CA SER A 4 -13.45 -33.86 -4.23
C SER A 4 -12.80 -32.79 -5.09
N THR A 5 -13.49 -32.29 -6.12
CA THR A 5 -12.95 -31.24 -7.00
C THR A 5 -12.74 -29.91 -6.26
N HIS A 6 -13.60 -29.58 -5.29
CA HIS A 6 -13.40 -28.39 -4.45
C HIS A 6 -12.20 -28.53 -3.50
N GLU A 7 -12.02 -29.70 -2.90
CA GLU A 7 -10.86 -30.02 -2.06
C GLU A 7 -9.55 -29.97 -2.87
N ASP A 8 -9.56 -30.50 -4.10
CA ASP A 8 -8.42 -30.48 -5.01
C ASP A 8 -8.06 -29.04 -5.43
N MET A 9 -9.05 -28.23 -5.79
CA MET A 9 -8.85 -26.80 -6.11
C MET A 9 -8.30 -26.02 -4.92
N ARG A 10 -8.85 -26.23 -3.72
CA ARG A 10 -8.34 -25.59 -2.50
C ARG A 10 -6.88 -25.97 -2.26
N THR A 11 -6.55 -27.25 -2.41
CA THR A 11 -5.19 -27.75 -2.18
C THR A 11 -4.22 -27.15 -3.19
N ALA A 12 -4.57 -27.12 -4.48
CA ALA A 12 -3.77 -26.50 -5.52
C ALA A 12 -3.55 -25.00 -5.27
N PHE A 13 -4.61 -24.27 -4.91
CA PHE A 13 -4.53 -22.85 -4.56
C PHE A 13 -3.58 -22.59 -3.39
N MET A 14 -3.73 -23.34 -2.30
CA MET A 14 -2.86 -23.19 -1.12
C MET A 14 -1.41 -23.56 -1.43
N ALA A 15 -1.19 -24.57 -2.27
CA ALA A 15 0.15 -24.98 -2.67
C ALA A 15 0.85 -23.94 -3.55
N GLU A 16 0.13 -23.16 -4.35
CA GLU A 16 0.71 -22.15 -5.25
C GLU A 16 1.22 -20.91 -4.50
N MET A 17 0.68 -20.62 -3.31
CA MET A 17 1.15 -19.50 -2.49
C MET A 17 2.56 -19.78 -1.93
N LYS A 18 3.57 -19.07 -2.44
CA LYS A 18 4.98 -19.22 -2.01
C LYS A 18 5.43 -18.05 -1.12
N ALA A 19 6.08 -18.37 0.00
CA ALA A 19 6.61 -17.37 0.93
C ALA A 19 7.63 -16.43 0.27
N GLU A 20 8.48 -16.93 -0.64
CA GLU A 20 9.48 -16.10 -1.32
C GLU A 20 8.84 -15.04 -2.23
N ASN A 21 7.70 -15.35 -2.86
CA ASN A 21 6.96 -14.37 -3.66
C ASN A 21 6.42 -13.25 -2.75
N ILE A 22 5.86 -13.60 -1.59
CA ILE A 22 5.37 -12.61 -0.60
C ILE A 22 6.50 -11.70 -0.14
N LYS A 23 7.68 -12.26 0.17
CA LYS A 23 8.88 -11.51 0.53
C LYS A 23 9.30 -10.55 -0.59
N GLN A 24 9.27 -10.98 -1.84
CA GLN A 24 9.62 -10.13 -2.97
C GLN A 24 8.61 -8.99 -3.19
N PHE A 25 7.32 -9.27 -3.07
CA PHE A 25 6.28 -8.23 -3.15
C PHE A 25 6.45 -7.19 -2.03
N LEU A 26 6.66 -7.66 -0.79
CA LEU A 26 6.92 -6.77 0.34
C LEU A 26 8.14 -5.89 0.07
N TYR A 27 9.27 -6.49 -0.30
CA TYR A 27 10.49 -5.74 -0.61
C TYR A 27 10.26 -4.69 -1.69
N ASN A 28 9.54 -5.01 -2.76
CA ASN A 28 9.25 -4.09 -3.86
C ASN A 28 8.36 -2.93 -3.43
N PHE A 29 7.30 -3.19 -2.65
CA PHE A 29 6.32 -2.18 -2.26
C PHE A 29 6.83 -1.25 -1.16
N THR A 30 7.81 -1.67 -0.35
CA THR A 30 8.33 -0.86 0.76
C THR A 30 9.58 -0.04 0.41
N ARG A 31 9.96 0.07 -0.87
CA ARG A 31 11.20 0.77 -1.26
C ARG A 31 11.14 2.28 -1.09
N LEU A 32 9.95 2.87 -1.23
CA LEU A 32 9.73 4.31 -1.17
C LEU A 32 8.48 4.61 -0.33
N PRO A 33 8.43 5.74 0.40
CA PRO A 33 7.22 6.19 1.08
C PRO A 33 6.09 6.45 0.08
N HIS A 34 4.96 5.78 0.26
CA HIS A 34 3.79 5.85 -0.61
C HIS A 34 2.58 6.39 0.17
N LEU A 35 2.72 7.58 0.75
CA LEU A 35 1.65 8.24 1.49
C LEU A 35 0.42 8.47 0.58
N ALA A 36 -0.79 8.34 1.12
CA ALA A 36 -2.01 8.60 0.36
C ALA A 36 -1.94 9.98 -0.32
N GLY A 37 -2.43 10.09 -1.56
CA GLY A 37 -2.43 11.35 -2.32
C GLY A 37 -1.08 11.80 -2.90
N THR A 38 0.02 11.08 -2.69
CA THR A 38 1.32 11.39 -3.31
C THR A 38 1.54 10.68 -4.64
N GLU A 39 2.51 11.17 -5.43
CA GLU A 39 2.91 10.60 -6.72
C GLU A 39 3.38 9.13 -6.59
N GLU A 40 4.20 8.83 -5.58
CA GLU A 40 4.68 7.46 -5.35
C GLU A 40 3.55 6.47 -5.06
N ASN A 41 2.50 6.90 -4.36
CA ASN A 41 1.34 6.05 -4.15
C ASN A 41 0.54 5.83 -5.45
N MET A 42 0.53 6.79 -6.38
CA MET A 42 -0.04 6.60 -7.72
C MET A 42 0.79 5.60 -8.54
N HIS A 43 2.13 5.69 -8.50
CA HIS A 43 3.00 4.71 -9.16
C HIS A 43 2.76 3.29 -8.64
N LEU A 44 2.64 3.12 -7.32
CA LEU A 44 2.29 1.83 -6.72
C LEU A 44 0.91 1.32 -7.19
N ALA A 45 -0.10 2.19 -7.25
CA ALA A 45 -1.43 1.81 -7.74
C ALA A 45 -1.40 1.34 -9.21
N GLN A 46 -0.63 2.01 -10.07
CA GLN A 46 -0.43 1.61 -11.46
C GLN A 46 0.34 0.28 -11.58
N GLN A 47 1.34 0.06 -10.72
CA GLN A 47 2.06 -1.21 -10.66
C GLN A 47 1.11 -2.37 -10.31
N ILE A 48 0.30 -2.22 -9.25
CA ILE A 48 -0.67 -3.23 -8.83
C ILE A 48 -1.69 -3.49 -9.94
N GLN A 49 -2.19 -2.43 -10.60
CA GLN A 49 -3.09 -2.57 -11.74
C GLN A 49 -2.47 -3.45 -12.85
N ALA A 50 -1.20 -3.19 -13.20
CA ALA A 50 -0.51 -3.95 -14.23
C ALA A 50 -0.26 -5.41 -13.81
N GLU A 51 0.16 -5.64 -12.57
CA GLU A 51 0.37 -6.98 -12.01
C GLU A 51 -0.93 -7.80 -12.01
N TRP A 52 -2.04 -7.21 -11.59
CA TRP A 52 -3.35 -7.86 -11.58
C TRP A 52 -3.85 -8.24 -12.98
N LYS A 53 -3.66 -7.36 -13.97
CA LYS A 53 -3.93 -7.70 -15.37
C LYS A 53 -3.06 -8.87 -15.83
N LYS A 54 -1.79 -8.89 -15.46
CA LYS A 54 -0.84 -9.97 -15.78
C LYS A 54 -1.22 -11.29 -15.10
N PHE A 55 -1.75 -11.26 -13.89
CA PHE A 55 -2.19 -12.47 -13.17
C PHE A 55 -3.47 -13.08 -13.74
N GLY A 56 -4.18 -12.38 -14.62
CA GLY A 56 -5.32 -12.91 -15.35
C GLY A 56 -6.69 -12.48 -14.80
N LEU A 57 -6.77 -11.39 -14.04
CA LEU A 57 -8.08 -10.81 -13.70
C LEU A 57 -8.75 -10.20 -14.92
N ASP A 58 -10.04 -10.47 -15.10
CA ASP A 58 -10.81 -10.05 -16.29
C ASP A 58 -10.95 -8.51 -16.41
N SER A 59 -11.07 -7.82 -15.27
CA SER A 59 -11.20 -6.36 -15.22
C SER A 59 -10.39 -5.78 -14.09
N VAL A 60 -9.59 -4.76 -14.39
CA VAL A 60 -8.78 -4.04 -13.42
C VAL A 60 -8.80 -2.55 -13.74
N GLN A 61 -9.31 -1.74 -12.82
CA GLN A 61 -9.56 -0.31 -13.02
C GLN A 61 -8.96 0.50 -11.86
N LEU A 62 -8.51 1.72 -12.16
CA LEU A 62 -8.19 2.72 -11.14
C LEU A 62 -9.42 3.59 -10.94
N VAL A 63 -9.96 3.60 -9.72
CA VAL A 63 -11.12 4.41 -9.34
C VAL A 63 -10.64 5.49 -8.39
N HIS A 64 -10.87 6.76 -8.72
CA HIS A 64 -10.37 7.92 -7.98
C HIS A 64 -11.52 8.71 -7.35
N TYR A 65 -11.20 9.40 -6.26
CA TYR A 65 -12.11 10.30 -5.55
C TYR A 65 -11.35 11.51 -5.05
N ASP A 66 -11.98 12.67 -5.13
CA ASP A 66 -11.48 13.88 -4.50
C ASP A 66 -11.93 13.89 -3.04
N VAL A 67 -10.98 13.68 -2.13
CA VAL A 67 -11.23 13.63 -0.68
C VAL A 67 -10.34 14.63 0.05
N LEU A 68 -10.83 15.14 1.18
CA LEU A 68 -10.05 16.04 2.03
C LEU A 68 -8.96 15.24 2.77
N LEU A 69 -7.69 15.51 2.44
CA LEU A 69 -6.51 14.98 3.13
C LEU A 69 -5.84 16.09 3.95
N SER A 70 -4.87 15.71 4.79
CA SER A 70 -4.14 16.64 5.66
C SER A 70 -2.67 16.26 5.73
N TYR A 71 -1.78 17.23 5.52
CA TYR A 71 -0.33 17.08 5.59
C TYR A 71 0.28 18.21 6.45
N PRO A 72 1.47 17.99 7.04
CA PRO A 72 2.24 19.07 7.64
C PRO A 72 2.62 20.17 6.63
N ASP A 73 2.89 21.38 7.12
CA ASP A 73 3.51 22.44 6.33
C ASP A 73 5.04 22.24 6.30
N ASP A 74 5.59 21.96 5.13
CA ASP A 74 7.03 21.69 4.94
C ASP A 74 7.90 22.90 5.32
N THR A 75 7.35 24.12 5.28
CA THR A 75 8.06 25.36 5.67
C THR A 75 7.90 25.70 7.14
N LYS A 76 6.93 25.09 7.83
CA LYS A 76 6.65 25.28 9.27
C LYS A 76 6.46 23.93 9.96
N PRO A 77 7.56 23.20 10.21
CA PRO A 77 7.49 21.91 10.88
C PRO A 77 6.84 22.01 12.26
N ASN A 78 6.03 21.01 12.60
CA ASN A 78 5.43 20.91 13.92
C ASN A 78 6.52 20.63 14.97
N TYR A 79 6.47 21.33 16.10
CA TYR A 79 7.37 21.10 17.24
C TYR A 79 6.65 21.31 18.57
N ILE A 80 7.22 20.75 19.63
CA ILE A 80 6.81 20.98 21.02
C ILE A 80 7.99 21.61 21.75
N SER A 81 7.75 22.57 22.63
CA SER A 81 8.79 23.19 23.47
C SER A 81 8.26 23.45 24.88
N ILE A 82 9.15 23.40 25.87
CA ILE A 82 8.88 23.92 27.21
C ILE A 82 9.22 25.41 27.19
N ILE A 83 8.36 26.21 27.82
CA ILE A 83 8.56 27.66 27.98
C ILE A 83 8.60 27.99 29.47
N ASP A 84 9.50 28.90 29.86
CA ASP A 84 9.52 29.45 31.21
C ASP A 84 8.38 30.46 31.41
N GLU A 85 8.24 31.00 32.61
CA GLU A 85 7.24 32.02 32.95
C GLU A 85 7.39 33.33 32.17
N HIS A 86 8.55 33.55 31.53
CA HIS A 86 8.87 34.73 30.71
C HIS A 86 8.64 34.48 29.21
N GLY A 87 8.21 33.28 28.81
CA GLY A 87 7.99 32.90 27.41
C GLY A 87 9.27 32.54 26.65
N ASN A 88 10.39 32.37 27.35
CA ASN A 88 11.64 31.89 26.75
C ASN A 88 11.62 30.37 26.65
N LYS A 89 12.24 29.85 25.58
CA LYS A 89 12.44 28.41 25.41
C LYS A 89 13.50 27.93 26.41
N VAL A 90 13.17 26.86 27.14
CA VAL A 90 14.08 26.16 28.07
C VAL A 90 14.77 25.01 27.36
#